data_AF-A0A1X1ZKP5-F1
#
_entry.id   AF-A0A1X1ZKP5-F1
#
_cell.length_a   1.000
_cell.length_b   1.000
_cell.length_c   1.000
_cell.angle_alpha   90.00
_cell.angle_beta   90.00
_cell.angle_gamma   90.00
#
_symmetry.space_group_name_H-M   'P 1'
#
loop_
_entity.id
_entity.type
_entity.pdbx_description
1 polymer ?
#
loop_
_entity_poly.entity_id
_entity_poly.type
_entity_poly.pdbx_seq_one_letter_code
_entity_poly.pdbx_strand_id
1 'polypeptide(L)' 'MTIKTTATDARESLSEKAEQQGWQRTRRERVDVYGRGIYQVHAIWRDNTTMNGGARYEDAILLAYTTEPAKLQSWLAR' A
#
# COMPACT_ATOMS: atom_id res chain seq x y z
N MET A 1 6.65 22.80 -20.64
CA MET A 1 6.56 21.37 -20.26
C MET A 1 5.57 21.27 -19.12
N THR A 2 4.34 20.89 -19.41
CA THR A 2 3.29 20.73 -18.40
C THR A 2 3.50 19.39 -17.73
N ILE A 3 3.99 19.38 -16.49
CA ILE A 3 4.05 18.18 -15.66
C ILE A 3 2.62 17.72 -15.45
N LYS A 4 2.25 16.66 -16.15
CA LYS A 4 0.97 15.98 -16.01
C LYS A 4 1.02 15.17 -14.71
N THR A 5 0.79 15.85 -13.59
CA THR A 5 0.58 15.23 -12.26
C THR A 5 -0.80 14.57 -12.30
N THR A 6 -0.87 13.35 -12.86
CA THR A 6 -2.14 12.66 -13.07
C THR A 6 -2.16 11.33 -12.37
N ALA A 7 -3.17 11.15 -11.50
CA ALA A 7 -3.87 9.94 -11.04
C ALA A 7 -3.05 8.72 -10.55
N THR A 8 -1.89 8.47 -11.13
CA THR A 8 -0.83 7.54 -10.76
C THR A 8 -0.16 7.93 -9.43
N ASP A 9 -0.21 9.20 -9.02
CA ASP A 9 0.66 9.71 -7.96
C ASP A 9 0.44 9.06 -6.61
N ALA A 10 -0.79 8.89 -6.11
CA ALA A 10 -0.99 8.39 -4.75
C ALA A 10 -0.58 6.92 -4.60
N ARG A 11 -0.99 6.08 -5.57
CA ARG A 11 -0.69 4.65 -5.57
C ARG A 11 0.78 4.36 -5.85
N GLU A 12 1.44 5.11 -6.73
CA GLU A 12 2.89 4.96 -6.93
C GLU A 12 3.71 5.62 -5.82
N SER A 13 3.33 6.79 -5.32
CA SER A 13 4.01 7.43 -4.16
C SER A 13 4.00 6.53 -2.93
N LEU A 14 2.92 5.77 -2.71
CA LEU A 14 2.89 4.78 -1.63
C LEU A 14 3.89 3.64 -1.88
N SER A 15 3.99 3.18 -3.13
CA SER A 15 4.95 2.14 -3.55
C SER A 15 6.38 2.58 -3.29
N GLU A 16 6.76 3.75 -3.80
CA GLU A 16 8.11 4.29 -3.68
C GLU A 16 8.53 4.45 -2.21
N LYS A 17 7.61 4.96 -1.36
CA LYS A 17 7.87 5.09 0.08
C LYS A 17 7.99 3.74 0.77
N ALA A 18 7.18 2.76 0.39
CA ALA A 18 7.25 1.42 0.97
C ALA A 18 8.55 0.70 0.55
N GLU A 19 8.94 0.82 -0.71
CA GLU A 19 10.19 0.26 -1.24
C GLU A 19 11.42 0.82 -0.51
N GLN A 20 11.43 2.12 -0.18
CA GLN A 20 12.46 2.74 0.65
C GLN A 20 12.58 2.12 2.05
N GLN A 21 11.50 1.52 2.57
CA GLN A 21 11.48 0.80 3.86
C GLN A 21 11.66 -0.72 3.70
N GLY A 22 12.08 -1.18 2.51
CA GLY A 22 12.39 -2.58 2.23
C GLY A 22 11.16 -3.45 1.93
N TRP A 23 9.99 -2.85 1.72
CA TRP A 23 8.81 -3.59 1.26
C TRP A 23 8.90 -3.92 -0.22
N GLN A 24 8.51 -5.14 -0.58
CA GLN A 24 8.40 -5.58 -1.97
C GLN A 24 6.94 -5.55 -2.39
N ARG A 25 6.61 -4.84 -3.47
CA ARG A 25 5.24 -4.73 -3.96
C ARG A 25 4.92 -5.77 -5.01
N THR A 26 3.78 -6.44 -4.83
CA THR A 26 3.07 -7.19 -5.87
C THR A 26 1.76 -6.49 -6.18
N ARG A 27 1.63 -5.93 -7.38
CA ARG A 27 0.39 -5.30 -7.85
C ARG A 27 -0.58 -6.37 -8.36
N ARG A 28 -1.77 -6.42 -7.78
CA ARG A 28 -2.95 -7.15 -8.28
C ARG A 28 -4.02 -6.11 -8.56
N GLU A 29 -4.81 -6.27 -9.62
CA GLU A 29 -5.91 -5.36 -10.05
C GLU A 29 -6.12 -4.13 -9.13
N ARG A 30 -6.91 -4.29 -8.05
CA ARG A 30 -7.21 -3.26 -7.04
C ARG A 30 -6.49 -3.45 -5.71
N VAL A 31 -5.58 -4.41 -5.59
CA VAL A 31 -4.86 -4.71 -4.35
C VAL A 31 -3.36 -4.69 -4.58
N ASP A 32 -2.67 -3.78 -3.90
CA ASP A 32 -1.22 -3.86 -3.79
C ASP A 32 -0.85 -4.65 -2.55
N VAL A 33 -0.06 -5.70 -2.72
CA VAL A 33 0.47 -6.50 -1.61
C VAL A 33 1.92 -6.09 -1.37
N TYR A 34 2.20 -5.54 -0.20
CA TYR A 34 3.53 -5.19 0.25
C TYR A 34 4.03 -6.29 1.18
N GLY A 35 5.06 -7.02 0.77
CA GLY A 35 5.67 -8.09 1.56
C GLY A 35 7.03 -7.69 2.14
N ARG A 36 7.31 -8.10 3.37
CA ARG A 36 8.62 -7.96 4.02
C ARG A 36 8.82 -9.08 5.05
N GLY A 37 9.54 -10.13 4.66
CA GLY A 37 9.65 -11.36 5.46
C GLY A 37 8.26 -12.00 5.66
N ILE A 38 7.92 -12.31 6.92
CA ILE A 38 6.60 -12.86 7.29
C ILE A 38 5.49 -11.81 7.30
N TYR A 39 5.81 -10.52 7.16
CA TYR A 39 4.82 -9.45 7.21
C TYR A 39 4.24 -9.16 5.83
N GLN A 40 2.93 -8.93 5.77
CA GLN A 40 2.27 -8.42 4.58
C GLN A 40 1.34 -7.26 4.93
N VAL A 41 1.27 -6.27 4.05
CA VAL A 41 0.25 -5.21 4.08
C VAL A 41 -0.45 -5.20 2.74
N HIS A 42 -1.77 -5.37 2.75
CA HIS A 42 -2.60 -5.29 1.56
C HIS A 42 -3.25 -3.91 1.51
N ALA A 43 -2.91 -3.10 0.52
CA ALA A 43 -3.59 -1.84 0.23
C ALA A 43 -4.67 -2.06 -0.82
N ILE A 44 -5.92 -1.79 -0.45
CA ILE A 44 -7.09 -1.98 -1.31
C ILE A 44 -7.47 -0.62 -1.89
N TRP A 45 -7.39 -0.53 -3.21
CA TRP A 45 -7.61 0.68 -3.97
C TRP A 45 -9.03 0.73 -4.56
N ARG A 46 -9.65 1.89 -4.48
CA ARG A 46 -10.84 2.21 -5.26
C ARG A 46 -10.48 2.40 -6.73
N ASP A 47 -9.43 3.16 -6.93
CA ASP A 47 -8.84 3.57 -8.19
C ASP A 47 -7.36 3.94 -7.91
N ASN A 48 -6.63 4.48 -8.89
CA ASN A 48 -5.21 4.79 -8.71
C ASN A 48 -4.91 5.94 -7.72
N THR A 49 -5.94 6.66 -7.27
CA THR A 49 -5.82 7.80 -6.34
C THR A 49 -6.44 7.54 -4.97
N THR A 50 -7.53 6.78 -4.92
CA THR A 50 -8.37 6.64 -3.74
C THR A 50 -8.20 5.25 -3.14
N MET A 51 -7.86 5.19 -1.86
CA MET A 51 -7.74 3.95 -1.10
C MET A 51 -9.05 3.66 -0.34
N ASN A 52 -9.54 2.43 -0.40
CA ASN A 52 -10.69 1.98 0.40
C ASN A 52 -10.26 1.50 1.79
N GLY A 53 -9.02 1.03 1.94
CA GLY A 53 -8.49 0.54 3.20
C GLY A 53 -7.33 -0.41 3.01
N GLY A 54 -7.05 -1.19 4.05
CA GLY A 54 -6.09 -2.28 3.96
C GLY A 54 -6.07 -3.19 5.16
N ALA A 55 -5.28 -4.25 5.01
CA ALA A 55 -5.13 -5.31 5.98
C ALA A 55 -3.64 -5.56 6.26
N ARG A 56 -3.31 -5.80 7.52
CA ARG A 56 -1.96 -6.20 7.96
C ARG A 56 -1.98 -7.66 8.37
N TYR A 57 -1.02 -8.41 7.85
CA TYR A 57 -0.81 -9.81 8.14
C TYR A 57 0.58 -10.05 8.70
N GLU A 58 0.69 -11.13 9.47
CA GLU A 58 1.93 -11.72 9.93
C GLU A 58 1.80 -13.23 9.81
N ASP A 59 2.70 -13.87 9.06
CA ASP A 59 2.68 -15.31 8.78
C ASP A 59 1.31 -15.81 8.29
N ALA A 60 0.75 -15.09 7.31
CA ALA A 60 -0.59 -15.30 6.75
C ALA A 60 -1.79 -15.12 7.72
N ILE A 61 -1.55 -14.75 8.97
CA ILE A 61 -2.60 -14.42 9.94
C ILE A 61 -3.00 -12.95 9.82
N LEU A 62 -4.29 -12.67 9.66
CA LEU A 62 -4.82 -11.30 9.67
C LEU A 62 -4.74 -10.73 11.08
N LEU A 63 -3.94 -9.68 11.27
CA LEU A 63 -3.78 -9.00 12.56
C LEU A 63 -4.65 -7.75 12.69
N ALA A 64 -4.84 -7.03 11.59
CA ALA A 64 -5.60 -5.79 11.61
C ALA A 64 -6.19 -5.47 10.25
N TYR A 65 -7.34 -4.80 10.27
CA TYR A 65 -7.97 -4.19 9.11
C TYR A 65 -8.25 -2.71 9.42
N THR A 66 -8.18 -1.86 8.41
CA THR A 66 -8.48 -0.43 8.55
C THR A 66 -9.05 0.14 7.25
N THR A 67 -9.95 1.11 7.38
CA THR A 67 -10.40 1.97 6.28
C THR A 67 -9.66 3.31 6.26
N GLU A 68 -8.77 3.56 7.22
CA GLU A 68 -8.03 4.81 7.37
C GLU A 68 -6.69 4.74 6.62
N PRO A 69 -6.48 5.56 5.57
CA PRO A 69 -5.24 5.54 4.80
C PRO A 69 -4.00 5.84 5.64
N ALA A 70 -4.12 6.73 6.64
CA ALA A 70 -3.02 7.09 7.53
C ALA A 70 -2.52 5.88 8.35
N LYS A 71 -3.43 4.99 8.78
CA LYS A 71 -3.05 3.80 9.52
C LYS A 71 -2.28 2.81 8.65
N LEU A 72 -2.71 2.62 7.41
CA LEU A 72 -2.00 1.79 6.43
C LEU A 72 -0.60 2.35 6.16
N GLN A 73 -0.48 3.66 5.91
CA GLN A 73 0.81 4.32 5.72
C GLN A 73 1.73 4.13 6.94
N SER A 74 1.18 4.16 8.15
CA SER A 74 1.95 3.90 9.38
C SER A 74 2.47 2.45 9.53
N TRP A 75 1.87 1.48 8.82
CA TRP A 75 2.38 0.10 8.78
C TRP A 75 3.53 -0.03 7.79
N LEU A 76 3.45 0.64 6.64
CA LEU A 76 4.48 0.64 5.60
C LEU A 76 5.68 1.52 5.93
N ALA A 77 5.52 2.51 6.81
CA ALA A 77 6.60 3.37 7.29
C ALA A 77 7.49 2.71 8.36
N ARG A 78 7.11 1.52 8.84
CA ARG A 78 7.91 0.72 9.78
C ARG A 78 8.85 -0.18 9.03
#